data_AF-A0A3S4KKH4-F1
#
_entry.id   AF-A0A3S4KKH4-F1
#
_cell.length_a   1.000
_cell.length_b   1.000
_cell.length_c   1.000
_cell.angle_alpha   90.00
_cell.angle_beta   90.00
_cell.angle_gamma   90.00
#
_symmetry.space_group_name_H-M   'P 1'
#
loop_
_entity.id
_entity.type
_entity.pdbx_description
1 polymer ?
#
loop_
_entity_poly.entity_id
_entity_poly.type
_entity_poly.pdbx_seq_one_letter_code
_entity_poly.pdbx_strand_id
1 'polypeptide(L)' 'MKQTVYTASPESQQIHVWSLEADGKLTLVQVVDAPGQVQPMVVSPNKEFLYVGVRPEFRVLAYRITPDNGR' A
#
# COMPACT_ATOMS: atom_id res chain seq x y z
N MET A 1 -14.62 -2.73 -12.72
CA MET A 1 -14.19 -1.99 -11.52
C MET A 1 -12.70 -2.27 -11.33
N LYS A 2 -11.84 -1.25 -11.27
CA LYS A 2 -10.41 -1.47 -10.97
C LYS A 2 -10.26 -1.70 -9.46
N GLN A 3 -9.63 -2.81 -9.09
CA GLN A 3 -9.30 -3.11 -7.70
C GLN A 3 -7.80 -2.99 -7.50
N THR A 4 -7.40 -2.32 -6.43
CA THR A 4 -5.99 -2.17 -6.06
C THR A 4 -5.73 -2.95 -4.78
N VAL A 5 -4.63 -3.70 -4.75
CA VAL A 5 -4.17 -4.45 -3.57
C VAL A 5 -2.83 -3.89 -3.13
N TYR A 6 -2.66 -3.73 -1.81
CA TYR A 6 -1.42 -3.29 -1.19
C TYR A 6 -0.86 -4.41 -0.34
N THR A 7 0.41 -4.75 -0.53
CA THR A 7 1.10 -5.74 0.29
C THR A 7 2.32 -5.13 0.96
N ALA A 8 2.44 -5.37 2.26
CA ALA A 8 3.60 -4.97 3.04
C ALA A 8 4.75 -5.97 2.79
N SER A 9 5.94 -5.45 2.53
CA SER A 9 7.20 -6.21 2.45
C SER A 9 8.16 -5.66 3.51
N PRO A 10 8.06 -6.12 4.77
CA PRO A 10 8.76 -5.50 5.89
C PRO A 10 10.28 -5.57 5.77
N GLU A 11 10.82 -6.72 5.33
CA GLU A 11 12.26 -6.95 5.24
C GLU A 11 12.92 -6.04 4.18
N SER A 12 12.26 -5.85 3.04
CA SER A 12 12.72 -4.92 2.00
C SER A 12 12.28 -3.47 2.24
N GLN A 13 11.54 -3.20 3.31
CA GLN A 13 11.02 -1.87 3.67
C GLN A 13 10.18 -1.25 2.54
N GLN A 14 9.30 -2.05 1.93
CA GLN A 14 8.54 -1.65 0.76
C GLN A 14 7.05 -1.94 0.88
N ILE A 15 6.26 -1.14 0.18
CA ILE A 15 4.85 -1.41 -0.10
C ILE A 15 4.74 -1.69 -1.59
N HIS A 16 4.20 -2.86 -1.94
CA HIS A 16 3.92 -3.20 -3.32
C HIS A 16 2.45 -2.93 -3.62
N VAL A 17 2.19 -2.24 -4.73
CA VAL A 17 0.85 -1.89 -5.20
C VAL A 17 0.55 -2.70 -6.45
N TRP A 18 -0.59 -3.39 -6.45
CA TRP A 18 -1.00 -4.31 -7.50
C TRP A 18 -2.35 -3.90 -8.09
N SER A 19 -2.47 -3.99 -9.42
CA SER A 19 -3.78 -4.04 -10.09
C SER A 19 -4.31 -5.47 -9.97
N LEU A 20 -5.54 -5.62 -9.48
CA LEU A 20 -6.28 -6.87 -9.47
C LEU A 20 -7.28 -6.88 -10.62
N GLU A 21 -7.03 -7.77 -11.57
CA GLU A 21 -7.86 -7.98 -12.76
C GLU A 21 -9.09 -8.83 -12.44
N ALA A 22 -10.10 -8.81 -13.32
CA ALA A 22 -11.37 -9.49 -13.09
C ALA A 22 -11.24 -11.03 -13.02
N ASP A 23 -10.19 -11.60 -13.60
CA ASP A 23 -9.84 -13.02 -13.55
C ASP A 23 -8.99 -13.38 -12.31
N GLY A 24 -8.72 -12.41 -11.42
CA GLY A 24 -7.91 -12.59 -10.22
C GLY A 24 -6.41 -12.39 -10.43
N LYS A 25 -5.95 -12.10 -11.65
CA LYS A 25 -4.53 -11.85 -11.91
C LYS A 25 -4.06 -10.57 -11.23
N LEU A 26 -2.90 -10.64 -10.59
CA LEU A 26 -2.21 -9.48 -10.03
C LEU A 26 -1.12 -9.00 -10.98
N THR A 27 -1.13 -7.69 -11.27
CA THR A 27 -0.04 -7.02 -12.01
C THR A 27 0.59 -5.98 -11.10
N LEU A 28 1.90 -6.06 -10.88
CA LEU A 28 2.63 -5.06 -10.09
C LEU A 28 2.59 -3.72 -10.84
N VAL A 29 2.12 -2.67 -10.18
CA VAL A 29 1.98 -1.34 -10.79
C VAL A 29 2.86 -0.27 -10.14
N GLN A 30 3.32 -0.51 -8.91
CA GLN A 30 4.21 0.41 -8.19
C GLN A 30 4.90 -0.32 -7.03
N VAL A 31 6.10 0.13 -6.72
CA VAL A 31 6.81 -0.17 -5.48
C VAL A 31 7.08 1.16 -4.78
N VAL A 32 6.72 1.24 -3.50
CA VAL A 32 6.94 2.43 -2.66
C VAL A 32 7.96 2.05 -1.60
N ASP A 33 9.09 2.74 -1.59
CA ASP A 33 10.06 2.62 -0.51
C ASP A 33 9.53 3.32 0.74
N ALA A 34 9.60 2.65 1.87
CA ALA A 34 9.19 3.15 3.16
C ALA A 34 10.41 3.41 4.04
N PRO A 35 10.35 4.39 4.96
CA PRO A 35 11.46 4.69 5.87
C PRO A 35 11.46 3.73 7.07
N GLY A 36 11.42 2.43 6.83
CA GLY A 36 11.40 1.37 7.86
C GLY A 36 10.51 0.18 7.51
N GLN A 37 10.44 -0.78 8.43
CA GLN A 37 9.63 -2.00 8.25
C GLN A 37 8.14 -1.66 8.34
N VAL A 38 7.40 -1.92 7.26
CA VAL A 38 5.98 -1.63 7.15
C VAL A 38 5.13 -2.79 7.62
N GLN A 39 4.30 -2.58 8.64
CA GLN A 39 3.14 -3.40 9.05
C GLN A 39 2.70 -3.00 10.47
N PRO A 40 1.38 -2.97 10.75
CA PRO A 40 0.25 -3.29 9.87
C PRO A 40 -0.08 -2.14 8.89
N MET A 41 -0.98 -2.41 7.93
CA MET A 41 -1.52 -1.40 7.00
C MET A 41 -3.05 -1.41 6.98
N VAL A 42 -3.68 -0.25 6.82
CA VAL A 42 -5.14 -0.13 6.67
C VAL A 42 -5.52 1.01 5.72
N VAL A 43 -6.46 0.77 4.81
CA VAL A 43 -7.01 1.79 3.91
C VAL A 43 -8.12 2.55 4.65
N SER A 44 -8.14 3.88 4.52
CA SER A 44 -9.21 4.71 5.09
C SER A 44 -10.58 4.35 4.47
N PRO A 45 -11.70 4.53 5.18
CA PRO A 45 -13.04 4.20 4.64
C PRO A 45 -13.37 4.94 3.34
N ASN A 46 -12.91 6.19 3.21
CA ASN A 46 -13.06 7.01 2.01
C ASN A 46 -12.02 6.72 0.92
N LYS A 47 -11.09 5.79 1.16
CA LYS A 47 -10.02 5.35 0.25
C LYS A 47 -9.03 6.43 -0.19
N GLU A 48 -8.94 7.53 0.56
CA GLU A 48 -7.98 8.61 0.28
C GLU A 48 -6.60 8.35 0.87
N PHE A 49 -6.50 7.47 1.89
CA PHE A 49 -5.25 7.22 2.59
C PHE A 49 -5.00 5.74 2.86
N LEU A 50 -3.73 5.36 2.78
CA LEU A 50 -3.19 4.13 3.35
C LEU A 50 -2.39 4.49 4.62
N TYR A 51 -2.88 4.06 5.78
CA TYR A 51 -2.19 4.22 7.05
C TYR A 51 -1.27 3.02 7.29
N VAL A 52 0.00 3.30 7.61
CA VAL A 52 1.05 2.29 7.70
C VAL A 52 1.80 2.45 9.01
N GLY A 53 1.78 1.42 9.84
CA GLY A 53 2.68 1.32 11.00
C GLY A 53 4.11 1.04 10.55
N VAL A 54 5.06 1.78 11.11
CA VAL A 54 6.49 1.66 10.77
C VAL A 54 7.34 1.39 12.02
N ARG A 55 8.23 0.41 11.89
CA ARG A 55 9.29 0.10 12.87
C ARG A 55 10.67 0.41 12.26
N PRO A 56 11.68 0.76 13.08
CA PRO A 56 11.69 0.75 14.55
C PRO A 56 11.15 2.02 15.21
N GLU A 57 10.86 3.10 14.48
CA GLU A 57 10.52 4.40 15.08
C GLU A 57 9.10 4.48 15.66
N PHE A 58 8.34 3.38 15.61
CA PHE A 58 6.99 3.22 16.17
C PHE A 58 6.07 4.41 15.86
N ARG A 59 5.94 4.72 14.58
CA ARG A 59 5.07 5.80 14.07
C ARG A 59 4.06 5.26 13.05
N VAL A 60 3.04 6.08 12.78
CA VAL A 60 2.10 5.84 11.67
C VAL A 60 2.39 6.86 10.57
N LEU A 61 2.57 6.37 9.35
CA LEU A 61 2.64 7.19 8.15
C LEU A 61 1.29 7.16 7.42
N ALA A 62 0.92 8.27 6.80
CA ALA A 62 -0.25 8.36 5.93
C ALA A 62 0.22 8.59 4.49
N TYR A 63 -0.02 7.61 3.62
CA TYR A 63 0.22 7.73 2.19
C TYR A 63 -1.09 8.13 1.51
N ARG A 64 -1.07 9.15 0.67
CA ARG A 64 -2.24 9.56 -0.10
C ARG A 64 -2.43 8.62 -1.28
N ILE A 65 -3.64 8.13 -1.46
CA ILE A 65 -4.04 7.29 -2.58
C ILE A 65 -4.59 8.20 -3.68
N THR A 66 -4.03 8.09 -4.88
CA THR A 66 -4.50 8.83 -6.05
C THR A 66 -5.86 8.30 -6.53
N PRO A 67 -6.87 9.18 -6.73
CA PRO A 67 -8.26 8.74 -6.96
C PRO A 67 -8.50 8.13 -8.34
N ASP A 68 -7.58 8.33 -9.30
CA ASP A 68 -7.68 7.85 -10.68
C ASP A 68 -7.28 6.38 -10.82
N ASN A 69 -6.29 5.91 -10.05
CA ASN A 69 -5.71 4.58 -10.23
C ASN A 69 -5.33 3.86 -8.92
N GLY A 70 -5.51 4.51 -7.77
CA GLY A 70 -5.25 3.90 -6.47
C GLY A 70 -3.76 3.73 -6.16
N ARG A 71 -2.87 4.55 -6.72
CA ARG A 71 -1.41 4.54 -6.46
C ARG A 71 -1.01 5.61 -5.45
#